data_AF-A0A964MSR6-F1
#
_entry.id   AF-A0A964MSR6-F1
#
_cell.length_a   1.000
_cell.length_b   1.000
_cell.length_c   1.000
_cell.angle_alpha   90.00
_cell.angle_beta   90.00
_cell.angle_gamma   90.00
#
_symmetry.space_group_name_H-M   'P 1'
#
loop_
_entity.id
_entity.type
_entity.pdbx_description
1 polymer ?
#
loop_
_entity_poly.entity_id
_entity_poly.type
_entity_poly.pdbx_seq_one_letter_code
_entity_poly.pdbx_strand_id
1 'polypeptide(L)'
;MTRFPDRLVRSSCLSVVVVAALVLGACTPAPAPEAQKAAAAGTEILWDKYGVPHIFAPDHPSLFQAYGYAQMEAHSELLIRLYAQARGRGAEFYGEQYLDSDRWVRTNGLPETAKQWAAGQSPEFAPLIAAFAKGLNAWADEHQAEISAEAKGVLPLTVEDVYAHGLRVIHYDWIVSPRRLEGRLARWEQDVHGSNEWAIAPARSATGKALLMSNSHLQWGDIHTYFEVQLTAPGVTSYGAVWVGFPVLRQCFTEYVGWTQTTNNPSQSDLYKLVLKDGGYVLDGQVKQFDTHTETIKVRQADGTTKEEMLTVRRSEHGPVVAERGGAPIAMRVAALDRPKMFEQFWRMGLAKNFTEWEAAMRMHQLPLFHTAYADRDGHIAYVYNATLWKHATGDYRFWQGVVPGDKSELIGTEIVPYDEIPKVIDPPQGWVQNSNDMPWTSTYPMTLDPAKFAAGFAAPQGITQRAQRGIRILSTAPEKMTFE
;
A
#
# COMPACT_ATOMS: atom_id res chain seq x y z
N MET A 1 -36.21 -68.56 -59.14
CA MET A 1 -36.62 -67.16 -59.41
C MET A 1 -36.20 -66.34 -58.20
N THR A 2 -35.00 -65.72 -58.21
CA THR A 2 -34.74 -64.26 -58.41
C THR A 2 -35.26 -63.40 -57.25
N ARG A 3 -34.52 -62.57 -56.49
CA ARG A 3 -33.22 -61.87 -56.59
C ARG A 3 -32.73 -61.42 -55.18
N PHE A 4 -31.42 -61.21 -55.04
CA PHE A 4 -30.60 -60.51 -53.99
C PHE A 4 -31.00 -59.02 -53.76
N PRO A 5 -30.48 -58.23 -52.77
CA PRO A 5 -29.11 -58.26 -52.16
C PRO A 5 -28.97 -58.02 -50.62
N ASP A 6 -28.00 -58.67 -49.95
CA ASP A 6 -26.67 -58.22 -49.46
C ASP A 6 -26.65 -57.74 -47.99
N ARG A 7 -26.13 -58.58 -47.05
CA ARG A 7 -24.76 -58.65 -46.47
C ARG A 7 -24.55 -57.67 -45.28
N LEU A 8 -24.66 -58.13 -44.04
CA LEU A 8 -23.68 -58.82 -43.16
C LEU A 8 -22.70 -57.85 -42.46
N VAL A 9 -22.72 -57.78 -41.13
CA VAL A 9 -21.56 -58.04 -40.23
C VAL A 9 -22.07 -58.44 -38.82
N ARG A 10 -21.52 -59.54 -38.28
CA ARG A 10 -21.71 -60.07 -36.92
C ARG A 10 -20.86 -59.31 -35.90
N SER A 11 -21.39 -59.11 -34.69
CA SER A 11 -20.62 -58.75 -33.50
C SER A 11 -20.81 -59.82 -32.44
N SER A 12 -19.72 -60.30 -31.84
CA SER A 12 -19.76 -61.16 -30.66
C SER A 12 -18.51 -60.89 -29.82
N CYS A 13 -18.77 -60.37 -28.63
CA CYS A 13 -17.82 -60.06 -27.57
C CYS A 13 -17.07 -61.31 -27.10
N LEU A 14 -15.77 -61.19 -26.84
CA LEU A 14 -15.11 -61.94 -25.77
C LEU A 14 -13.93 -61.11 -25.21
N SER A 15 -13.76 -61.22 -23.90
CA SER A 15 -13.00 -60.38 -22.99
C SER A 15 -11.48 -60.39 -23.16
N VAL A 16 -10.83 -59.25 -22.93
CA VAL A 16 -9.40 -59.16 -22.57
C VAL A 16 -9.27 -58.27 -21.34
N VAL A 17 -8.70 -58.86 -20.28
CA VAL A 17 -8.27 -58.20 -19.04
C VAL A 17 -7.04 -57.35 -19.36
N VAL A 18 -7.12 -56.04 -19.14
CA VAL A 18 -5.96 -55.13 -19.16
C VAL A 18 -5.65 -54.72 -17.73
N VAL A 19 -4.48 -55.16 -17.24
CA VAL A 19 -3.87 -54.71 -15.99
C VAL A 19 -3.45 -53.25 -16.18
N ALA A 20 -4.16 -52.32 -15.53
CA ALA A 20 -3.76 -50.92 -15.47
C ALA A 20 -2.60 -50.78 -14.47
N ALA A 21 -1.37 -50.70 -14.97
CA ALA A 21 -0.23 -50.26 -14.18
C ALA A 21 -0.40 -48.75 -13.88
N LEU A 22 -0.74 -48.44 -12.64
CA LEU A 22 -0.64 -47.10 -12.07
C LEU A 22 0.84 -46.69 -12.08
N VAL A 23 1.25 -45.91 -13.07
CA VAL A 23 2.47 -45.11 -13.00
C VAL A 23 2.16 -43.96 -12.03
N LEU A 24 2.43 -44.20 -10.74
CA LEU A 24 2.70 -43.13 -9.79
C LEU A 24 3.99 -42.46 -10.27
N GLY A 25 3.84 -41.51 -11.20
CA GLY A 25 4.90 -40.56 -11.51
C GLY A 25 5.16 -39.79 -10.23
N ALA A 26 6.25 -40.15 -9.53
CA ALA A 26 6.79 -39.32 -8.48
C ALA A 26 7.08 -37.96 -9.12
N CYS A 27 6.24 -36.96 -8.82
CA CYS A 27 6.55 -35.57 -9.06
C CYS A 27 7.77 -35.24 -8.19
N THR A 28 8.97 -35.52 -8.68
CA THR A 28 10.17 -34.91 -8.15
C THR A 28 10.01 -33.41 -8.37
N PRO A 29 9.96 -32.58 -7.30
CA PRO A 29 9.85 -31.14 -7.48
C PRO A 29 11.01 -30.67 -8.35
N ALA A 30 10.73 -29.72 -9.26
CA ALA A 30 11.76 -29.12 -10.08
C ALA A 30 12.90 -28.60 -9.18
N PRO A 31 14.17 -28.75 -9.58
CA PRO A 31 15.29 -28.27 -8.78
C PRO A 31 15.13 -26.77 -8.52
N ALA A 32 15.30 -26.36 -7.26
CA ALA A 32 15.20 -24.97 -6.85
C ALA A 32 16.17 -24.09 -7.67
N PRO A 33 15.77 -22.87 -8.07
CA PRO A 33 16.66 -21.88 -8.68
C PRO A 33 17.96 -21.68 -7.88
N GLU A 34 19.05 -21.34 -8.55
CA GLU A 34 20.37 -21.17 -7.93
C GLU A 34 20.37 -20.17 -6.76
N ALA A 35 19.62 -19.08 -6.89
CA ALA A 35 19.41 -18.10 -5.83
C ALA A 35 18.77 -18.72 -4.56
N GLN A 36 17.84 -19.67 -4.72
CA GLN A 36 17.22 -20.36 -3.59
C GLN A 36 18.18 -21.37 -2.94
N LYS A 37 19.13 -21.93 -3.70
CA LYS A 37 20.19 -22.79 -3.14
C LYS A 37 21.17 -21.97 -2.29
N ALA A 38 21.57 -20.79 -2.75
CA ALA A 38 22.41 -19.86 -1.98
C ALA A 38 21.73 -19.47 -0.66
N ALA A 39 20.45 -19.10 -0.73
CA ALA A 39 19.65 -18.79 0.45
C ALA A 39 19.57 -19.93 1.47
N ALA A 40 19.54 -21.20 1.03
CA ALA A 40 19.56 -22.35 1.93
C ALA A 40 20.90 -22.58 2.66
N ALA A 41 21.99 -21.93 2.23
CA ALA A 41 23.33 -22.11 2.82
C ALA A 41 23.60 -21.23 4.04
N GLY A 42 22.82 -20.17 4.25
CA GLY A 42 22.99 -19.24 5.37
C GLY A 42 22.38 -17.87 5.08
N THR A 43 22.56 -16.94 6.01
CA THR A 43 22.16 -15.54 5.81
C THR A 43 23.34 -14.71 5.34
N GLU A 44 23.19 -14.03 4.21
CA GLU A 44 24.19 -13.12 3.66
C GLU A 44 23.54 -11.91 2.98
N ILE A 45 24.25 -10.78 3.01
CA ILE A 45 23.87 -9.54 2.31
C ILE A 45 25.01 -9.23 1.35
N LEU A 46 24.74 -9.30 0.05
CA LEU A 46 25.70 -8.96 -0.99
C LEU A 46 25.35 -7.59 -1.55
N TRP A 47 26.17 -6.57 -1.28
CA TRP A 47 26.00 -5.24 -1.83
C TRP A 47 26.64 -5.16 -3.22
N ASP A 48 25.87 -4.73 -4.22
CA ASP A 48 26.40 -4.52 -5.56
C ASP A 48 27.16 -3.18 -5.69
N LYS A 49 27.66 -2.89 -6.90
CA LYS A 49 28.43 -1.65 -7.16
C LYS A 49 27.61 -0.36 -7.04
N TYR A 50 26.29 -0.44 -6.98
CA TYR A 50 25.37 0.69 -6.80
C TYR A 50 24.86 0.80 -5.36
N GLY A 51 25.26 -0.11 -4.47
CA GLY A 51 24.75 -0.15 -3.11
C GLY A 51 23.35 -0.76 -3.03
N VAL A 52 22.97 -1.63 -3.97
CA VAL A 52 21.75 -2.43 -3.85
C VAL A 52 22.09 -3.70 -3.05
N PRO A 53 21.42 -3.96 -1.91
CA PRO A 53 21.62 -5.20 -1.18
C PRO A 53 20.84 -6.34 -1.81
N HIS A 54 21.54 -7.43 -2.07
CA HIS A 54 20.97 -8.73 -2.42
C HIS A 54 21.01 -9.63 -1.19
N ILE A 55 19.84 -9.84 -0.58
CA ILE A 55 19.71 -10.53 0.70
C ILE A 55 19.29 -11.97 0.47
N PHE A 56 20.07 -12.91 0.98
CA PHE A 56 19.81 -14.35 0.95
C PHE A 56 19.65 -14.85 2.38
N ALA A 57 18.64 -15.70 2.63
CA ALA A 57 18.38 -16.23 3.97
C ALA A 57 17.70 -17.61 3.93
N PRO A 58 17.93 -18.48 4.94
CA PRO A 58 17.41 -19.84 4.94
C PRO A 58 15.92 -19.91 5.25
N ASP A 59 15.33 -18.84 5.77
CA ASP A 59 13.92 -18.72 6.13
C ASP A 59 13.45 -17.25 6.12
N HIS A 60 12.13 -17.04 6.18
CA HIS A 60 11.53 -15.70 6.14
C HIS A 60 11.89 -14.85 7.36
N PRO A 61 11.92 -15.35 8.63
CA PRO A 61 12.37 -14.56 9.76
C PRO A 61 13.81 -14.03 9.59
N SER A 62 14.75 -14.88 9.18
CA SER A 62 16.14 -14.49 8.94
C SER A 62 16.26 -13.48 7.79
N LEU A 63 15.43 -13.61 6.75
CA LEU A 63 15.32 -12.65 5.66
C LEU A 63 14.90 -11.27 6.17
N PHE A 64 13.85 -11.19 6.99
CA PHE A 64 13.36 -9.93 7.54
C PHE A 64 14.37 -9.29 8.50
N GLN A 65 15.06 -10.10 9.31
CA GLN A 65 16.14 -9.61 10.17
C GLN A 65 17.29 -9.00 9.34
N ALA A 66 17.77 -9.70 8.32
CA ALA A 66 18.82 -9.18 7.43
C ALA A 66 18.32 -7.93 6.66
N TYR A 67 17.04 -7.88 6.31
CA TYR A 67 16.47 -6.72 5.63
C TYR A 67 16.40 -5.47 6.51
N GLY A 68 16.02 -5.62 7.78
CA GLY A 68 16.10 -4.53 8.75
C GLY A 68 17.54 -4.03 8.91
N TYR A 69 18.50 -4.96 9.02
CA TYR A 69 19.92 -4.61 9.11
C TYR A 69 20.39 -3.81 7.90
N ALA A 70 20.10 -4.28 6.67
CA ALA A 70 20.49 -3.59 5.44
C ALA A 70 19.87 -2.19 5.29
N GLN A 71 18.61 -2.00 5.70
CA GLN A 71 17.99 -0.67 5.65
C GLN A 71 18.64 0.30 6.64
N MET A 72 19.01 -0.19 7.83
CA MET A 72 19.72 0.65 8.79
C MET A 72 21.13 0.99 8.28
N GLU A 73 21.83 0.03 7.67
CA GLU A 73 23.15 0.27 7.04
C GLU A 73 23.08 1.35 5.95
N ALA A 74 22.05 1.31 5.09
CA ALA A 74 21.90 2.29 4.01
C ALA A 74 21.38 3.66 4.49
N HIS A 75 20.52 3.70 5.51
CA HIS A 75 19.68 4.88 5.80
C HIS A 75 19.45 5.17 7.30
N SER A 76 20.38 4.79 8.18
CA SER A 76 20.22 4.86 9.64
C SER A 76 19.60 6.16 10.19
N GLU A 77 20.22 7.31 9.92
CA GLU A 77 19.76 8.61 10.41
C GLU A 77 18.36 8.97 9.90
N LEU A 78 18.08 8.70 8.63
CA LEU A 78 16.77 8.95 8.04
C LEU A 78 15.71 8.04 8.68
N LEU A 79 15.98 6.74 8.74
CA LEU A 79 15.04 5.74 9.25
C LEU A 79 14.68 6.03 10.71
N ILE A 80 15.69 6.23 11.56
CA ILE A 80 15.49 6.51 12.99
C ILE A 80 14.68 7.80 13.19
N ARG A 81 14.99 8.85 12.43
CA ARG A 81 14.26 10.12 12.48
C ARG A 81 12.81 9.98 12.02
N LEU A 82 12.55 9.19 10.99
CA LEU A 82 11.18 8.94 10.51
C LEU A 82 10.36 8.18 11.56
N TYR A 83 10.96 7.20 12.24
CA TYR A 83 10.31 6.44 13.30
C TYR A 83 10.07 7.31 14.54
N ALA A 84 10.99 8.21 14.89
CA ALA A 84 10.78 9.20 15.96
C ALA A 84 9.58 10.13 15.69
N GLN A 85 9.44 10.60 14.46
CA GLN A 85 8.27 11.39 14.04
C GLN A 85 6.98 10.55 14.06
N ALA A 86 7.03 9.28 13.69
CA ALA A 86 5.89 8.37 13.75
C ALA A 86 5.42 8.10 15.19
N ARG A 87 6.33 8.13 16.17
CA ARG A 87 6.00 8.11 17.62
C ARG A 87 5.33 9.41 18.10
N GLY A 88 5.34 10.48 17.30
CA GLY A 88 4.95 11.82 17.75
C GLY A 88 5.96 12.39 18.76
N ARG A 89 7.24 12.06 18.59
CA ARG A 89 8.35 12.52 19.43
C ARG A 89 9.49 13.10 18.59
N GLY A 90 9.24 13.50 17.34
CA GLY A 90 10.27 14.10 16.49
C GLY A 90 10.82 15.39 17.11
N ALA A 91 9.96 16.21 17.72
CA ALA A 91 10.36 17.46 18.36
C ALA A 91 11.18 17.25 19.62
N GLU A 92 10.95 16.14 20.33
CA GLU A 92 11.69 15.78 21.53
C GLU A 92 13.16 15.49 21.23
N PHE A 93 13.46 14.87 20.09
CA PHE A 93 14.83 14.48 19.73
C PHE A 93 15.51 15.49 18.80
N TYR A 94 14.77 16.05 17.84
CA TYR A 94 15.33 16.84 16.75
C TYR A 94 14.94 18.32 16.78
N GLY A 95 14.01 18.73 17.65
CA GLY A 95 13.71 20.13 17.91
C GLY A 95 12.44 20.68 17.23
N GLU A 96 12.23 21.98 17.39
CA GLU A 96 10.97 22.68 17.12
C GLU A 96 10.41 22.47 15.70
N GLN A 97 11.25 22.26 14.68
CA GLN A 97 10.79 22.03 13.30
C GLN A 97 9.89 20.80 13.13
N TYR A 98 9.87 19.88 14.11
CA TYR A 98 9.00 18.71 14.11
C TYR A 98 7.77 18.82 15.03
N LEU A 99 7.58 19.95 15.72
CA LEU A 99 6.49 20.13 16.68
C LEU A 99 5.11 19.99 16.02
N ASP A 100 4.91 20.57 14.84
CA ASP A 100 3.62 20.44 14.13
C ASP A 100 3.38 19.03 13.61
N SER A 101 4.45 18.30 13.24
CA SER A 101 4.35 16.86 12.92
C SER A 101 3.90 16.07 14.16
N ASP A 102 4.49 16.33 15.34
CA ASP A 102 4.13 15.65 16.58
C ASP A 102 2.70 15.96 17.00
N ARG A 103 2.26 17.22 16.88
CA ARG A 103 0.86 17.62 17.12
C ARG A 103 -0.10 16.88 16.19
N TRP A 104 0.22 16.78 14.90
CA TRP A 104 -0.60 16.06 13.94
C TRP A 104 -0.70 14.56 14.27
N VAL A 105 0.43 13.91 14.56
CA VAL A 105 0.50 12.49 14.91
C VAL A 105 -0.28 12.18 16.19
N ARG A 106 -0.12 13.01 17.23
CA ARG A 106 -0.78 12.82 18.54
C ARG A 106 -2.27 13.16 18.50
N THR A 107 -2.67 14.25 17.85
CA THR A 107 -4.09 14.61 17.68
C THR A 107 -4.89 13.50 17.01
N ASN A 108 -4.26 12.78 16.07
CA ASN A 108 -4.89 11.67 15.37
C ASN A 108 -4.80 10.32 16.11
N GLY A 109 -4.11 10.24 17.26
CA GLY A 109 -3.96 9.01 18.03
C GLY A 109 -3.17 7.91 17.29
N LEU A 110 -2.23 8.30 16.42
CA LEU A 110 -1.47 7.37 15.59
C LEU A 110 -0.66 6.36 16.43
N PRO A 111 0.07 6.74 17.51
CA PRO A 111 0.82 5.76 18.31
C PRO A 111 -0.06 4.67 18.93
N GLU A 112 -1.29 5.01 19.31
CA GLU A 112 -2.23 4.02 19.85
C GLU A 112 -2.78 3.10 18.75
N THR A 113 -3.07 3.67 17.57
CA THR A 113 -3.46 2.87 16.40
C THR A 113 -2.34 1.90 15.98
N ALA A 114 -1.08 2.32 16.08
CA ALA A 114 0.08 1.49 15.78
C ALA A 114 0.22 0.28 16.72
N LYS A 115 -0.06 0.45 18.02
CA LYS A 115 -0.13 -0.68 18.97
C LYS A 115 -1.25 -1.66 18.62
N GLN A 116 -2.43 -1.13 18.29
CA GLN A 116 -3.56 -1.96 17.84
C GLN A 116 -3.21 -2.73 16.57
N TRP A 117 -2.48 -2.09 15.65
CA TRP A 117 -1.99 -2.73 14.44
C TRP A 117 -0.97 -3.82 14.74
N ALA A 118 0.02 -3.56 15.60
CA ALA A 118 0.98 -4.57 16.03
C ALA A 118 0.29 -5.79 16.67
N ALA A 119 -0.74 -5.57 17.50
CA ALA A 119 -1.52 -6.64 18.12
C ALA A 119 -2.46 -7.38 17.14
N GLY A 120 -2.92 -6.70 16.08
CA GLY A 120 -3.89 -7.22 15.11
C GLY A 120 -3.28 -8.09 13.99
N GLN A 121 -2.00 -8.42 14.08
CA GLN A 121 -1.29 -9.22 13.08
C GLN A 121 -1.65 -10.70 13.13
N SER A 122 -1.49 -11.38 11.99
CA SER A 122 -1.58 -12.85 11.97
C SER A 122 -0.40 -13.49 12.71
N PRO A 123 -0.58 -14.69 13.30
CA PRO A 123 0.49 -15.44 13.96
C PRO A 123 1.66 -15.75 13.03
N GLU A 124 1.42 -15.87 11.72
CA GLU A 124 2.45 -16.15 10.72
C GLU A 124 3.27 -14.91 10.35
N PHE A 125 2.66 -13.71 10.37
CA PHE A 125 3.31 -12.49 9.93
C PHE A 125 3.96 -11.69 11.07
N ALA A 126 3.39 -11.71 12.27
CA ALA A 126 3.91 -10.98 13.43
C ALA A 126 5.41 -11.28 13.72
N PRO A 127 5.88 -12.54 13.67
CA PRO A 127 7.30 -12.85 13.88
C PRO A 127 8.23 -12.22 12.84
N LEU A 128 7.77 -12.00 11.61
CA LEU A 128 8.58 -11.39 10.54
C LEU A 128 8.89 -9.93 10.84
N ILE A 129 7.92 -9.18 11.36
CA ILE A 129 8.10 -7.77 11.70
C ILE A 129 8.93 -7.61 12.97
N ALA A 130 8.78 -8.52 13.93
CA ALA A 130 9.68 -8.61 15.08
C ALA A 130 11.13 -8.88 14.63
N ALA A 131 11.34 -9.77 13.66
CA ALA A 131 12.66 -10.03 13.09
C ALA A 131 13.24 -8.80 12.38
N PHE A 132 12.43 -8.06 11.61
CA PHE A 132 12.84 -6.80 10.99
C PHE A 132 13.29 -5.77 12.02
N ALA A 133 12.50 -5.54 13.08
CA ALA A 133 12.88 -4.63 14.17
C ALA A 133 14.16 -5.08 14.89
N LYS A 134 14.35 -6.40 15.08
CA LYS A 134 15.61 -6.96 15.61
C LYS A 134 16.80 -6.66 14.71
N GLY A 135 16.63 -6.76 13.39
CA GLY A 135 17.65 -6.41 12.39
C GLY A 135 18.09 -4.95 12.46
N LEU A 136 17.11 -4.04 12.54
CA LEU A 136 17.33 -2.61 12.72
C LEU A 136 18.19 -2.32 13.95
N ASN A 137 17.83 -2.91 15.09
CA ASN A 137 18.55 -2.69 16.34
C ASN A 137 19.93 -3.37 16.37
N ALA A 138 20.07 -4.55 15.75
CA ALA A 138 21.36 -5.25 15.68
C ALA A 138 22.42 -4.39 14.96
N TRP A 139 22.07 -3.80 13.81
CA TRP A 139 22.97 -2.85 13.13
C TRP A 139 23.33 -1.68 14.05
N ALA A 140 22.32 -1.12 14.72
CA ALA A 140 22.52 0.04 15.57
C ALA A 140 23.43 -0.24 16.77
N ASP A 141 23.29 -1.41 17.40
CA ASP A 141 24.14 -1.84 18.52
C ASP A 141 25.61 -2.02 18.09
N GLU A 142 25.85 -2.51 16.88
CA GLU A 142 27.19 -2.71 16.31
C GLU A 142 27.85 -1.41 15.85
N HIS A 143 27.06 -0.44 15.39
CA HIS A 143 27.54 0.80 14.76
C HIS A 143 27.27 2.05 15.61
N GLN A 144 27.28 1.91 16.93
CA GLN A 144 27.03 3.02 17.86
C GLN A 144 27.91 4.25 17.59
N ALA A 145 29.14 4.09 17.09
CA ALA A 145 30.00 5.23 16.77
C ALA A 145 29.53 6.07 15.57
N GLU A 146 28.70 5.49 14.70
CA GLU A 146 28.24 6.09 13.44
C GLU A 146 26.89 6.80 13.58
N ILE A 147 26.20 6.59 14.71
CA ILE A 147 24.87 7.15 14.98
C ILE A 147 24.97 8.43 15.79
N SER A 148 24.24 9.47 15.36
CA SER A 148 24.11 10.75 16.04
C SER A 148 23.55 10.62 17.45
N ALA A 149 23.82 11.61 18.31
CA ALA A 149 23.29 11.62 19.67
C ALA A 149 21.76 11.68 19.70
N GLU A 150 21.18 12.43 18.76
CA GLU A 150 19.73 12.56 18.56
C GLU A 150 19.11 11.22 18.21
N ALA A 151 19.66 10.51 17.22
CA ALA A 151 19.17 9.19 16.80
C ALA A 151 19.34 8.14 17.90
N LYS A 152 20.44 8.16 18.66
CA LYS A 152 20.61 7.30 19.84
C LYS A 152 19.52 7.48 20.89
N GLY A 153 19.01 8.71 21.07
CA GLY A 153 17.91 8.99 21.98
C GLY A 153 16.59 8.29 21.59
N VAL A 154 16.45 7.91 20.31
CA VAL A 154 15.26 7.22 19.79
C VAL A 154 15.37 5.70 19.99
N LEU A 155 16.58 5.14 19.96
CA LEU A 155 16.79 3.69 20.07
C LEU A 155 16.40 3.14 21.47
N PRO A 156 15.98 1.86 21.58
CA PRO A 156 15.77 0.91 20.49
C PRO A 156 14.46 1.15 19.73
N LEU A 157 14.39 0.62 18.50
CA LEU A 157 13.18 0.60 17.67
C LEU A 157 12.32 -0.65 17.98
N THR A 158 11.01 -0.50 17.88
CA THR A 158 10.01 -1.51 18.25
C THR A 158 9.15 -1.88 17.04
N VAL A 159 8.34 -2.95 17.18
CA VAL A 159 7.39 -3.37 16.14
C VAL A 159 6.33 -2.29 15.91
N GLU A 160 5.90 -1.62 16.97
CA GLU A 160 4.96 -0.51 16.93
C GLU A 160 5.50 0.65 16.09
N ASP A 161 6.81 0.91 16.10
CA ASP A 161 7.41 1.97 15.29
C ASP A 161 7.32 1.69 13.80
N VAL A 162 7.48 0.42 13.40
CA VAL A 162 7.33 -0.02 12.00
C VAL A 162 5.91 0.24 11.52
N TYR A 163 4.90 -0.12 12.32
CA TYR A 163 3.49 0.13 11.99
C TYR A 163 3.12 1.61 12.08
N ALA A 164 3.64 2.34 13.06
CA ALA A 164 3.43 3.78 13.19
C ALA A 164 3.97 4.50 11.96
N HIS A 165 5.15 4.12 11.46
CA HIS A 165 5.72 4.70 10.25
C HIS A 165 4.87 4.37 9.02
N GLY A 166 4.43 3.12 8.86
CA GLY A 166 3.50 2.73 7.79
C GLY A 166 2.20 3.54 7.80
N LEU A 167 1.55 3.66 8.97
CA LEU A 167 0.37 4.49 9.20
C LEU A 167 0.63 5.96 8.90
N ARG A 168 1.77 6.49 9.35
CA ARG A 168 2.14 7.90 9.14
C ARG A 168 2.26 8.21 7.66
N VAL A 169 3.01 7.40 6.92
CA VAL A 169 3.20 7.58 5.48
C VAL A 169 1.86 7.45 4.77
N ILE A 170 1.16 6.33 4.95
CA ILE A 170 -0.02 6.02 4.13
C ILE A 170 -1.24 6.84 4.54
N HIS A 171 -1.58 6.91 5.83
CA HIS A 171 -2.80 7.59 6.26
C HIS A 171 -2.58 9.08 6.52
N TYR A 172 -1.45 9.44 7.13
CA TYR A 172 -1.23 10.79 7.66
C TYR A 172 -0.25 11.68 6.88
N ASP A 173 0.18 11.22 5.71
CA ASP A 173 0.86 12.01 4.67
C ASP A 173 0.12 11.89 3.33
N TRP A 174 -0.17 10.65 2.88
CA TRP A 174 -0.85 10.39 1.61
C TRP A 174 -2.36 10.68 1.62
N ILE A 175 -3.14 10.09 2.54
CA ILE A 175 -4.60 10.29 2.57
C ILE A 175 -4.95 11.66 3.14
N VAL A 176 -4.46 11.97 4.34
CA VAL A 176 -4.65 13.26 5.00
C VAL A 176 -3.33 13.79 5.50
N SER A 177 -3.09 15.08 5.34
CA SER A 177 -1.95 15.78 5.92
C SER A 177 -2.38 17.21 6.26
N PRO A 178 -1.65 17.96 7.10
CA PRO A 178 -1.98 19.35 7.38
C PRO A 178 -2.13 20.19 6.11
N ARG A 179 -1.26 19.96 5.11
CA ARG A 179 -1.34 20.63 3.80
C ARG A 179 -2.59 20.25 3.01
N ARG A 180 -2.92 18.95 2.91
CA ARG A 180 -4.14 18.48 2.21
C ARG A 180 -5.41 18.96 2.92
N LEU A 181 -5.43 18.94 4.25
CA LEU A 181 -6.51 19.46 5.08
C LEU A 181 -6.74 20.95 4.79
N GLU A 182 -5.68 21.76 4.81
CA GLU A 182 -5.80 23.18 4.51
C GLU A 182 -6.29 23.44 3.08
N GLY A 183 -5.76 22.70 2.09
CA GLY A 183 -6.22 22.77 0.71
C GLY A 183 -7.72 22.47 0.57
N ARG A 184 -8.21 21.41 1.23
CA ARG A 184 -9.65 21.08 1.27
C ARG A 184 -10.48 22.18 1.93
N LEU A 185 -10.04 22.71 3.06
CA LEU A 185 -10.74 23.77 3.79
C LEU A 185 -10.76 25.10 3.00
N ALA A 186 -9.70 25.41 2.27
CA ALA A 186 -9.59 26.57 1.39
C ALA A 186 -10.28 26.38 0.02
N ARG A 187 -10.70 25.15 -0.30
CA ARG A 187 -11.15 24.72 -1.64
C ARG A 187 -10.11 24.97 -2.75
N TRP A 188 -8.83 24.84 -2.39
CA TRP A 188 -7.70 24.92 -3.32
C TRP A 188 -7.14 23.50 -3.50
N GLU A 189 -7.46 22.83 -4.61
CA GLU A 189 -6.78 21.58 -4.94
C GLU A 189 -5.59 21.85 -5.86
N GLN A 190 -4.39 21.57 -5.35
CA GLN A 190 -3.25 21.14 -6.15
C GLN A 190 -2.58 19.97 -5.44
N ASP A 191 -2.76 18.77 -5.98
CA ASP A 191 -1.90 17.62 -5.62
C ASP A 191 -0.56 17.76 -6.35
N VAL A 192 0.54 17.47 -5.64
CA VAL A 192 1.92 17.56 -6.15
C VAL A 192 2.55 16.20 -6.43
N HIS A 193 1.82 15.10 -6.23
CA HIS A 193 2.32 13.75 -6.51
C HIS A 193 2.03 13.33 -7.96
N GLY A 194 3.01 12.70 -8.61
CA GLY A 194 2.89 12.14 -9.95
C GLY A 194 3.44 10.72 -10.01
N SER A 195 2.96 9.89 -10.93
CA SER A 195 3.53 8.59 -11.28
C SER A 195 2.97 8.11 -12.61
N ASN A 196 3.67 7.22 -13.30
CA ASN A 196 3.14 6.43 -14.40
C ASN A 196 3.26 4.93 -14.08
N GLU A 197 2.27 4.16 -14.50
CA GLU A 197 2.33 2.70 -14.54
C GLU A 197 1.76 2.21 -15.86
N TRP A 198 2.40 1.23 -16.50
CA TRP A 198 1.89 0.51 -17.66
C TRP A 198 2.03 -0.99 -17.45
N ALA A 199 1.03 -1.75 -17.90
CA ALA A 199 1.18 -3.18 -18.15
C ALA A 199 0.70 -3.49 -19.56
N ILE A 200 1.53 -4.20 -20.33
CA ILE A 200 1.33 -4.46 -21.76
C ILE A 200 1.26 -5.98 -21.94
N ALA A 201 0.16 -6.45 -22.55
CA ALA A 201 -0.08 -7.86 -22.76
C ALA A 201 0.86 -8.45 -23.82
N PRO A 202 1.12 -9.78 -23.79
CA PRO A 202 1.91 -10.48 -24.81
C PRO A 202 1.52 -10.17 -26.26
N ALA A 203 0.24 -9.98 -26.54
CA ALA A 203 -0.26 -9.68 -27.89
C ALA A 203 0.30 -8.36 -28.46
N ARG A 204 0.69 -7.43 -27.58
CA ARG A 204 1.27 -6.12 -27.91
C ARG A 204 2.79 -6.07 -27.74
N SER A 205 3.41 -7.15 -27.29
CA SER A 205 4.86 -7.25 -27.02
C SER A 205 5.56 -8.11 -28.07
N ALA A 206 6.70 -7.66 -28.57
CA ALA A 206 7.46 -8.32 -29.63
C ALA A 206 7.97 -9.70 -29.19
N THR A 207 8.29 -9.86 -27.90
CA THR A 207 8.77 -11.12 -27.31
C THR A 207 7.65 -12.10 -26.98
N GLY A 208 6.38 -11.68 -27.07
CA GLY A 208 5.24 -12.46 -26.59
C GLY A 208 5.23 -12.62 -25.06
N LYS A 209 5.93 -11.76 -24.32
CA LYS A 209 5.90 -11.68 -22.86
C LYS A 209 5.26 -10.38 -22.41
N ALA A 210 4.57 -10.39 -21.27
CA ALA A 210 4.03 -9.18 -20.70
C ALA A 210 5.17 -8.22 -20.33
N LEU A 211 4.92 -6.91 -20.44
CA LEU A 211 5.84 -5.86 -20.03
C LEU A 211 5.19 -5.03 -18.92
N LEU A 212 5.98 -4.62 -17.92
CA LEU A 212 5.54 -3.79 -16.81
C LEU A 212 6.46 -2.58 -16.67
N MET A 213 5.90 -1.38 -16.55
CA MET A 213 6.64 -0.16 -16.28
C MET A 213 6.27 0.39 -14.90
N SER A 214 7.27 0.49 -14.02
CA SER A 214 7.18 1.18 -12.72
C SER A 214 7.85 2.54 -12.81
N ASN A 215 7.12 3.64 -12.58
CA ASN A 215 7.68 4.98 -12.74
C ASN A 215 7.06 6.02 -11.80
N SER A 216 7.44 5.99 -10.52
CA SER A 216 6.99 6.96 -9.51
C SER A 216 7.69 8.31 -9.58
N HIS A 217 6.94 9.42 -9.37
CA HIS A 217 7.46 10.79 -9.32
C HIS A 217 7.12 11.44 -7.97
N LEU A 218 7.99 11.22 -6.99
CA LEU A 218 7.88 11.78 -5.65
C LEU A 218 8.97 12.83 -5.40
N GLN A 219 8.89 13.51 -4.26
CA GLN A 219 9.97 14.39 -3.82
C GLN A 219 11.27 13.59 -3.65
N TRP A 220 12.39 14.22 -4.01
CA TRP A 220 13.71 13.59 -3.92
C TRP A 220 14.25 13.72 -2.50
N GLY A 221 13.79 12.84 -1.61
CA GLY A 221 14.34 12.68 -0.27
C GLY A 221 13.30 12.47 0.82
N ASP A 222 13.81 12.45 2.06
CA ASP A 222 13.05 12.30 3.31
C ASP A 222 12.03 11.15 3.26
N ILE A 223 10.79 11.37 3.69
CA ILE A 223 9.74 10.35 3.85
C ILE A 223 9.34 9.64 2.54
N HIS A 224 9.71 10.18 1.37
CA HIS A 224 9.43 9.60 0.06
C HIS A 224 10.64 8.93 -0.60
N THR A 225 11.77 8.82 0.11
CA THR A 225 12.98 8.14 -0.37
C THR A 225 12.70 6.66 -0.65
N TYR A 226 12.99 6.22 -1.88
CA TYR A 226 12.95 4.81 -2.25
C TYR A 226 14.28 4.11 -1.94
N PHE A 227 14.18 2.86 -1.51
CA PHE A 227 15.27 1.91 -1.30
C PHE A 227 15.04 0.69 -2.20
N GLU A 228 16.02 0.40 -3.05
CA GLU A 228 16.02 -0.74 -3.96
C GLU A 228 16.67 -1.94 -3.25
N VAL A 229 16.08 -3.13 -3.38
CA VAL A 229 16.56 -4.33 -2.68
C VAL A 229 16.08 -5.61 -3.37
N GLN A 230 16.91 -6.65 -3.30
CA GLN A 230 16.50 -8.02 -3.58
C GLN A 230 16.37 -8.83 -2.28
N LEU A 231 15.26 -9.56 -2.14
CA LEU A 231 14.98 -10.43 -1.00
C LEU A 231 14.81 -11.88 -1.50
N THR A 232 15.63 -12.80 -1.00
CA THR A 232 15.64 -14.20 -1.40
C THR A 232 15.60 -15.14 -0.18
N ALA A 233 14.57 -15.97 -0.12
CA ALA A 233 14.43 -17.06 0.84
C ALA A 233 13.63 -18.21 0.19
N PRO A 234 13.52 -19.41 0.82
CA PRO A 234 12.71 -20.48 0.25
C PRO A 234 11.29 -20.02 -0.12
N GLY A 235 10.90 -20.32 -1.35
CA GLY A 235 9.59 -19.96 -1.91
C GLY A 235 9.47 -18.53 -2.43
N VAL A 236 10.47 -17.66 -2.27
CA VAL A 236 10.39 -16.26 -2.71
C VAL A 236 11.73 -15.70 -3.16
N THR A 237 11.73 -15.13 -4.37
CA THR A 237 12.78 -14.22 -4.84
C THR A 237 12.07 -12.99 -5.38
N SER A 238 12.15 -11.90 -4.64
CA SER A 238 11.48 -10.65 -4.96
C SER A 238 12.50 -9.53 -5.09
N TYR A 239 12.33 -8.70 -6.11
CA TYR A 239 13.17 -7.54 -6.38
C TYR A 239 12.28 -6.32 -6.53
N GLY A 240 12.72 -5.16 -6.03
CA GLY A 240 12.02 -3.92 -6.32
C GLY A 240 12.40 -2.78 -5.40
N ALA A 241 11.46 -1.86 -5.24
CA ALA A 241 11.66 -0.63 -4.47
C ALA A 241 10.58 -0.46 -3.40
N VAL A 242 11.00 0.13 -2.28
CA VAL A 242 10.14 0.44 -1.14
C VAL A 242 10.50 1.81 -0.56
N TRP A 243 9.63 2.46 0.20
CA TRP A 243 10.05 3.58 1.04
C TRP A 243 10.92 3.13 2.21
N VAL A 244 11.91 3.94 2.56
CA VAL A 244 12.78 3.71 3.72
C VAL A 244 11.93 3.52 4.99
N GLY A 245 12.26 2.47 5.75
CA GLY A 245 11.58 2.09 6.98
C GLY A 245 10.37 1.17 6.77
N PHE A 246 10.00 0.79 5.54
CA PHE A 246 8.95 -0.21 5.31
C PHE A 246 9.56 -1.62 5.27
N PRO A 247 8.89 -2.63 5.86
CA PRO A 247 9.44 -3.99 5.99
C PRO A 247 9.12 -4.91 4.80
N VAL A 248 8.44 -4.42 3.75
CA VAL A 248 7.96 -5.20 2.60
C VAL A 248 7.98 -4.37 1.32
N LEU A 249 8.29 -4.99 0.18
CA LEU A 249 8.34 -4.30 -1.12
C LEU A 249 6.95 -3.79 -1.55
N ARG A 250 6.90 -2.53 -2.00
CA ARG A 250 5.68 -1.87 -2.51
C ARG A 250 5.59 -1.95 -4.03
N GLN A 251 6.70 -1.76 -4.72
CA GLN A 251 6.85 -1.98 -6.15
C GLN A 251 7.77 -3.17 -6.31
N CYS A 252 7.31 -4.21 -6.97
CA CYS A 252 7.98 -5.49 -6.90
C CYS A 252 7.76 -6.29 -8.17
N PHE A 253 8.77 -7.05 -8.54
CA PHE A 253 8.61 -8.21 -9.40
C PHE A 253 9.31 -9.42 -8.80
N THR A 254 8.82 -10.59 -9.20
CA THR A 254 9.39 -11.90 -8.92
C THR A 254 9.62 -12.61 -10.25
N GLU A 255 10.04 -13.87 -10.20
CA GLU A 255 10.08 -14.74 -11.39
C GLU A 255 8.68 -15.14 -11.92
N TYR A 256 7.59 -14.77 -11.22
CA TYR A 256 6.21 -15.11 -11.59
C TYR A 256 5.38 -13.88 -11.96
N VAL A 257 5.34 -12.91 -11.04
CA VAL A 257 4.42 -11.78 -11.07
C VAL A 257 5.17 -10.48 -10.81
N GLY A 258 4.64 -9.37 -11.30
CA GLY A 258 5.09 -8.03 -10.95
C GLY A 258 3.94 -7.06 -10.82
N TRP A 259 4.10 -6.07 -9.96
CA TRP A 259 3.17 -4.97 -9.81
C TRP A 259 3.89 -3.65 -9.50
N THR A 260 3.23 -2.56 -9.85
CA THR A 260 3.61 -1.21 -9.44
C THR A 260 2.36 -0.44 -9.03
N GLN A 261 2.54 0.81 -8.60
CA GLN A 261 1.47 1.61 -8.05
C GLN A 261 1.65 3.10 -8.36
N THR A 262 0.56 3.77 -8.75
CA THR A 262 0.46 5.22 -8.91
C THR A 262 -0.56 5.84 -7.95
N THR A 263 -0.38 7.12 -7.61
CA THR A 263 -1.32 7.86 -6.75
C THR A 263 -2.72 7.92 -7.36
N ASN A 264 -3.72 7.48 -6.59
CA ASN A 264 -5.13 7.75 -6.83
C ASN A 264 -5.67 8.80 -5.84
N ASN A 265 -6.89 9.30 -6.05
CA ASN A 265 -7.53 10.30 -5.19
C ASN A 265 -8.98 9.95 -4.79
N PRO A 266 -9.24 8.80 -4.14
CA PRO A 266 -10.57 8.44 -3.65
C PRO A 266 -10.96 9.27 -2.41
N SER A 267 -12.26 9.37 -2.14
CA SER A 267 -12.76 10.06 -0.94
C SER A 267 -12.60 9.23 0.34
N GLN A 268 -11.38 9.17 0.88
CA GLN A 268 -11.01 8.30 2.01
C GLN A 268 -11.07 8.97 3.38
N SER A 269 -11.43 10.26 3.43
CA SER A 269 -11.63 10.97 4.69
C SER A 269 -12.72 12.01 4.59
N ASP A 270 -13.54 12.09 5.62
CA ASP A 270 -14.65 13.01 5.72
C ASP A 270 -14.36 14.08 6.80
N LEU A 271 -14.76 15.33 6.53
CA LEU A 271 -14.65 16.45 7.46
C LEU A 271 -16.03 16.87 7.91
N TYR A 272 -16.26 16.93 9.21
CA TYR A 272 -17.57 17.21 9.81
C TYR A 272 -17.52 18.54 10.56
N LYS A 273 -18.40 19.48 10.20
CA LYS A 273 -18.59 20.72 10.95
C LYS A 273 -19.47 20.44 12.16
N LEU A 274 -18.88 20.47 13.36
CA LEU A 274 -19.62 20.23 14.60
C LEU A 274 -20.37 21.49 15.04
N VAL A 275 -21.56 21.29 15.62
CA VAL A 275 -22.38 22.36 16.21
C VAL A 275 -22.19 22.33 17.72
N LEU A 276 -21.52 23.34 18.28
CA LEU A 276 -21.27 23.42 19.72
C LEU A 276 -22.54 23.74 20.50
N LYS A 277 -22.74 23.06 21.63
CA LYS A 277 -23.81 23.34 22.59
C LYS A 277 -23.43 22.80 23.97
N ASP A 278 -23.61 23.61 25.02
CA ASP A 278 -23.42 23.23 26.43
C ASP A 278 -22.09 22.50 26.71
N GLY A 279 -20.99 23.04 26.16
CA GLY A 279 -19.63 22.47 26.30
C GLY A 279 -19.34 21.23 25.43
N GLY A 280 -20.37 20.67 24.79
CA GLY A 280 -20.28 19.53 23.87
C GLY A 280 -20.60 19.90 22.42
N TYR A 281 -21.05 18.91 21.66
CA TYR A 281 -21.54 19.06 20.29
C TYR A 281 -22.89 18.39 20.10
N VAL A 282 -23.70 18.89 19.17
CA VAL A 282 -25.01 18.31 18.83
C VAL A 282 -24.82 17.15 17.86
N LEU A 283 -25.48 16.02 18.13
CA LEU A 283 -25.65 14.89 17.21
C LEU A 283 -27.08 14.38 17.34
N ASP A 284 -27.83 14.38 16.24
CA ASP A 284 -29.24 13.98 16.16
C ASP A 284 -30.13 14.67 17.22
N GLY A 285 -29.88 15.97 17.43
CA GLY A 285 -30.59 16.80 18.41
C GLY A 285 -30.16 16.61 19.88
N GLN A 286 -29.26 15.67 20.19
CA GLN A 286 -28.71 15.45 21.52
C GLN A 286 -27.36 16.13 21.70
N VAL A 287 -27.07 16.65 22.89
CA VAL A 287 -25.73 17.14 23.23
C VAL A 287 -24.85 15.96 23.66
N LYS A 288 -23.79 15.70 22.91
CA LYS A 288 -22.72 14.73 23.22
C LYS A 288 -21.50 15.50 23.74
N GLN A 289 -20.80 14.92 24.71
CA GLN A 289 -19.56 15.51 25.22
C GLN A 289 -18.37 15.05 24.39
N PHE A 290 -17.34 15.90 24.29
CA PHE A 290 -16.06 15.51 23.72
C PHE A 290 -15.31 14.59 24.68
N ASP A 291 -14.64 13.58 24.13
CA ASP A 291 -13.52 12.96 24.83
C ASP A 291 -12.33 13.93 24.73
N THR A 292 -11.87 14.45 25.86
CA THR A 292 -10.86 15.51 25.91
C THR A 292 -9.76 15.15 26.89
N HIS A 293 -8.52 15.19 26.43
CA HIS A 293 -7.34 15.04 27.26
C HIS A 293 -6.24 15.99 26.83
N THR A 294 -5.30 16.24 27.73
CA THR A 294 -4.13 17.07 27.46
C THR A 294 -2.89 16.22 27.49
N GLU A 295 -2.07 16.34 26.46
CA GLU A 295 -0.76 15.71 26.36
C GLU A 295 0.34 16.76 26.49
N THR A 296 1.49 16.35 27.02
CA THR A 296 2.71 17.15 27.02
C THR A 296 3.63 16.66 25.90
N ILE A 297 4.03 17.58 25.02
CA ILE A 297 5.06 17.39 24.00
C ILE A 297 6.35 18.02 24.51
N LYS A 298 7.43 17.23 24.48
CA LYS A 298 8.78 17.72 24.77
C LYS A 298 9.38 18.26 23.48
N VAL A 299 10.02 19.43 23.55
CA VAL A 299 10.66 20.09 22.40
C VAL A 299 12.10 20.43 22.75
N ARG A 300 13.04 19.79 22.06
CA ARG A 300 14.47 20.09 22.23
C ARG A 300 14.78 21.51 21.76
N GLN A 301 15.53 22.23 22.58
CA GLN A 301 15.99 23.59 22.32
C GLN A 301 17.42 23.58 21.77
N ALA A 302 17.84 24.69 21.16
CA ALA A 302 19.17 24.82 20.56
C ALA A 302 20.32 24.71 21.58
N ASP A 303 20.06 25.03 22.86
CA ASP A 303 21.01 24.92 23.97
C ASP A 303 21.08 23.50 24.58
N GLY A 304 20.33 22.54 24.03
CA GLY A 304 20.25 21.16 24.50
C GLY A 304 19.23 20.92 25.61
N THR A 305 18.56 21.96 26.12
CA THR A 305 17.46 21.81 27.08
C THR A 305 16.16 21.36 26.40
N THR A 306 15.14 21.06 27.20
CA THR A 306 13.80 20.65 26.70
C THR A 306 12.73 21.61 27.22
N LYS A 307 11.89 22.09 26.31
CA LYS A 307 10.67 22.85 26.61
C LYS A 307 9.47 21.91 26.58
N GLU A 308 8.49 22.14 27.45
CA GLU A 308 7.20 21.45 27.42
C GLU A 308 6.14 22.30 26.71
N GLU A 309 5.43 21.68 25.76
CA GLU A 309 4.31 22.24 25.02
C GLU A 309 3.06 21.42 25.31
N MET A 310 1.98 22.07 25.73
CA MET A 310 0.71 21.38 26.02
C MET A 310 -0.12 21.26 24.74
N LEU A 311 -0.59 20.05 24.42
CA LEU A 311 -1.52 19.75 23.35
C LEU A 311 -2.84 19.29 23.95
N THR A 312 -3.92 20.01 23.71
CA THR A 312 -5.28 19.53 24.05
C THR A 312 -5.86 18.80 22.86
N VAL A 313 -6.17 17.52 23.03
CA VAL A 313 -6.83 16.69 22.02
C VAL A 313 -8.30 16.57 22.37
N ARG A 314 -9.17 16.82 21.39
CA ARG A 314 -10.63 16.63 21.51
C ARG A 314 -11.08 15.63 20.47
N ARG A 315 -11.94 14.68 20.86
CA ARG A 315 -12.51 13.69 19.96
C ARG A 315 -14.03 13.66 20.09
N SER A 316 -14.69 13.61 18.94
CA SER A 316 -16.13 13.39 18.80
C SER A 316 -16.39 11.98 18.27
N GLU A 317 -17.66 11.59 18.12
CA GLU A 317 -18.07 10.31 17.53
C GLU A 317 -17.56 10.14 16.07
N HIS A 318 -17.39 11.25 15.36
CA HIS A 318 -16.83 11.29 14.01
C HIS A 318 -15.34 10.93 14.00
N GLY A 319 -14.60 11.42 14.99
CA GLY A 319 -13.13 11.36 15.07
C GLY A 319 -12.51 12.59 15.75
N PRO A 320 -11.17 12.74 15.70
CA PRO A 320 -10.46 13.87 16.32
C PRO A 320 -10.86 15.21 15.70
N VAL A 321 -10.91 16.25 16.53
CA VAL A 321 -11.03 17.64 16.09
C VAL A 321 -9.66 18.08 15.56
N VAL A 322 -9.59 18.39 14.26
CA VAL A 322 -8.33 18.68 13.56
C VAL A 322 -8.18 20.13 13.13
N ALA A 323 -9.27 20.89 13.14
CA ALA A 323 -9.27 22.30 12.79
C ALA A 323 -10.42 23.05 13.46
N GLU A 324 -10.36 24.38 13.40
CA GLU A 324 -11.47 25.27 13.74
C GLU A 324 -11.67 26.27 12.59
N ARG A 325 -12.93 26.49 12.19
CA ARG A 325 -13.30 27.41 11.10
C ARG A 325 -14.57 28.17 11.46
N GLY A 326 -14.49 29.50 11.47
CA GLY A 326 -15.64 30.37 11.77
C GLY A 326 -16.29 30.07 13.13
N GLY A 327 -15.49 29.71 14.14
CA GLY A 327 -15.96 29.35 15.48
C GLY A 327 -16.56 27.95 15.61
N ALA A 328 -16.47 27.11 14.58
CA ALA A 328 -16.94 25.72 14.61
C ALA A 328 -15.75 24.73 14.55
N PRO A 329 -15.68 23.74 15.46
CA PRO A 329 -14.72 22.66 15.37
C PRO A 329 -15.00 21.78 14.15
N ILE A 330 -13.94 21.36 13.48
CA ILE A 330 -13.98 20.40 12.37
C ILE A 330 -13.40 19.07 12.85
N ALA A 331 -14.22 18.03 12.88
CA ALA A 331 -13.79 16.67 13.15
C ALA A 331 -13.46 15.94 11.84
N MET A 332 -12.52 15.00 11.90
CA MET A 332 -12.08 14.23 10.74
C MET A 332 -12.25 12.74 10.98
N ARG A 333 -12.78 12.03 9.99
CA ARG A 333 -12.87 10.57 9.98
C ARG A 333 -12.07 10.02 8.81
N VAL A 334 -11.08 9.17 9.09
CA VAL A 334 -10.24 8.53 8.08
C VAL A 334 -10.65 7.07 7.93
N ALA A 335 -10.84 6.60 6.70
CA ALA A 335 -11.13 5.20 6.41
C ALA A 335 -9.90 4.29 6.63
N ALA A 336 -10.13 2.99 6.74
CA ALA A 336 -9.10 1.95 6.76
C ALA A 336 -8.12 1.99 7.95
N LEU A 337 -8.44 2.69 9.04
CA LEU A 337 -7.65 2.59 10.29
C LEU A 337 -7.87 1.25 11.01
N ASP A 338 -8.91 0.51 10.65
CA ASP A 338 -9.28 -0.82 11.14
C ASP A 338 -8.62 -1.97 10.34
N ARG A 339 -7.65 -1.67 9.46
CA ARG A 339 -7.03 -2.62 8.53
C ARG A 339 -5.54 -2.84 8.86
N PRO A 340 -5.23 -3.60 9.92
CA PRO A 340 -3.86 -3.68 10.43
C PRO A 340 -2.90 -4.48 9.56
N LYS A 341 -3.40 -5.26 8.59
CA LYS A 341 -2.61 -6.25 7.83
C LYS A 341 -2.09 -5.69 6.50
N MET A 342 -1.84 -4.38 6.42
CA MET A 342 -1.31 -3.73 5.21
C MET A 342 0.02 -4.37 4.74
N PHE A 343 1.00 -4.51 5.65
CA PHE A 343 2.29 -5.10 5.27
C PHE A 343 2.16 -6.59 4.94
N GLU A 344 1.26 -7.31 5.61
CA GLU A 344 0.98 -8.72 5.30
C GLU A 344 0.38 -8.87 3.90
N GLN A 345 -0.50 -7.96 3.47
CA GLN A 345 -1.04 -7.96 2.10
C GLN A 345 0.07 -7.80 1.07
N PHE A 346 0.96 -6.82 1.22
CA PHE A 346 2.12 -6.66 0.31
C PHE A 346 3.02 -7.90 0.30
N TRP A 347 3.28 -8.49 1.47
CA TRP A 347 4.07 -9.72 1.56
C TRP A 347 3.43 -10.88 0.79
N ARG A 348 2.12 -11.09 0.96
CA ARG A 348 1.37 -12.13 0.24
C ARG A 348 1.31 -11.88 -1.26
N MET A 349 1.24 -10.63 -1.71
CA MET A 349 1.37 -10.28 -3.13
C MET A 349 2.74 -10.71 -3.69
N GLY A 350 3.82 -10.54 -2.92
CA GLY A 350 5.18 -10.97 -3.30
C GLY A 350 5.40 -12.48 -3.28
N LEU A 351 4.56 -13.23 -2.55
CA LEU A 351 4.59 -14.69 -2.54
C LEU A 351 3.83 -15.33 -3.72
N ALA A 352 2.92 -14.59 -4.35
CA ALA A 352 2.04 -15.09 -5.40
C ALA A 352 2.80 -15.63 -6.62
N LYS A 353 2.28 -16.72 -7.20
CA LYS A 353 2.86 -17.41 -8.36
C LYS A 353 2.07 -17.23 -9.64
N ASN A 354 0.90 -16.59 -9.57
CA ASN A 354 -0.02 -16.37 -10.68
C ASN A 354 -1.03 -15.27 -10.30
N PHE A 355 -1.85 -14.85 -11.28
CA PHE A 355 -2.87 -13.83 -11.08
C PHE A 355 -3.89 -14.17 -9.99
N THR A 356 -4.33 -15.42 -9.89
CA THR A 356 -5.35 -15.83 -8.90
C THR A 356 -4.85 -15.65 -7.47
N GLU A 357 -3.62 -16.07 -7.18
CA GLU A 357 -2.99 -15.89 -5.87
C GLU A 357 -2.74 -14.41 -5.56
N TRP A 358 -2.31 -13.64 -6.56
CA TRP A 358 -2.09 -12.20 -6.39
C TRP A 358 -3.40 -11.45 -6.14
N GLU A 359 -4.48 -11.76 -6.88
CA GLU A 359 -5.80 -11.19 -6.66
C GLU A 359 -6.35 -11.59 -5.28
N ALA A 360 -6.12 -12.82 -4.84
CA ALA A 360 -6.50 -13.27 -3.48
C ALA A 360 -5.79 -12.44 -2.39
N ALA A 361 -4.52 -12.07 -2.58
CA ALA A 361 -3.83 -11.14 -1.69
C ALA A 361 -4.45 -9.73 -1.75
N MET A 362 -4.75 -9.22 -2.95
CA MET A 362 -5.42 -7.92 -3.11
C MET A 362 -6.82 -7.88 -2.45
N ARG A 363 -7.55 -8.99 -2.48
CA ARG A 363 -8.86 -9.18 -1.83
C ARG A 363 -8.83 -9.08 -0.31
N MET A 364 -7.65 -9.15 0.32
CA MET A 364 -7.51 -8.81 1.74
C MET A 364 -7.96 -7.38 2.04
N HIS A 365 -7.87 -6.49 1.05
CA HIS A 365 -8.39 -5.11 1.08
C HIS A 365 -7.89 -4.32 2.31
N GLN A 366 -6.61 -4.50 2.65
CA GLN A 366 -5.91 -3.81 3.73
C GLN A 366 -5.24 -2.52 3.24
N LEU A 367 -4.88 -2.47 1.96
CA LEU A 367 -4.31 -1.28 1.34
C LEU A 367 -5.38 -0.21 1.15
N PRO A 368 -5.25 0.98 1.77
CA PRO A 368 -6.24 2.03 1.59
C PRO A 368 -6.18 2.68 0.22
N LEU A 369 -4.99 2.75 -0.36
CA LEU A 369 -4.63 3.22 -1.71
C LEU A 369 -3.52 2.29 -2.22
N PHE A 370 -3.27 2.11 -3.51
CA PHE A 370 -3.15 3.07 -4.61
C PHE A 370 -3.79 2.51 -5.89
N HIS A 371 -3.67 3.19 -7.04
CA HIS A 371 -3.76 2.42 -8.29
C HIS A 371 -2.71 1.31 -8.28
N THR A 372 -3.01 0.17 -8.89
CA THR A 372 -2.07 -0.95 -8.95
C THR A 372 -2.16 -1.60 -10.33
N ALA A 373 -1.11 -1.43 -11.14
CA ALA A 373 -0.90 -2.21 -12.34
C ALA A 373 -0.18 -3.53 -12.02
N TYR A 374 -0.58 -4.58 -12.73
CA TYR A 374 -0.08 -5.94 -12.60
C TYR A 374 0.29 -6.51 -13.97
N ALA A 375 1.34 -7.32 -14.02
CA ALA A 375 1.67 -8.18 -15.14
C ALA A 375 2.31 -9.49 -14.63
N ASP A 376 2.10 -10.60 -15.33
CA ASP A 376 2.77 -11.86 -15.03
C ASP A 376 3.37 -12.58 -16.23
N ARG A 377 4.13 -13.63 -15.94
CA ARG A 377 4.80 -14.46 -16.94
C ARG A 377 3.84 -15.29 -17.81
N ASP A 378 2.61 -15.51 -17.33
CA ASP A 378 1.57 -16.29 -18.00
C ASP A 378 0.78 -15.42 -18.99
N GLY A 379 0.98 -14.09 -18.92
CA GLY A 379 0.49 -13.12 -19.88
C GLY A 379 -0.70 -12.30 -19.39
N HIS A 380 -1.09 -12.45 -18.12
CA HIS A 380 -2.14 -11.64 -17.53
C HIS A 380 -1.65 -10.23 -17.28
N ILE A 381 -2.52 -9.25 -17.53
CA ILE A 381 -2.33 -7.86 -17.13
C ILE A 381 -3.57 -7.37 -16.40
N ALA A 382 -3.39 -6.56 -15.37
CA ALA A 382 -4.51 -5.96 -14.67
C ALA A 382 -4.21 -4.55 -14.19
N TYR A 383 -5.27 -3.79 -14.03
CA TYR A 383 -5.31 -2.52 -13.33
C TYR A 383 -6.38 -2.60 -12.25
N VAL A 384 -6.01 -2.24 -11.03
CA VAL A 384 -6.91 -2.15 -9.88
C VAL A 384 -6.89 -0.72 -9.36
N TYR A 385 -8.04 -0.05 -9.35
CA TYR A 385 -8.22 1.18 -8.57
C TYR A 385 -8.35 0.81 -7.09
N ASN A 386 -7.25 0.41 -6.45
CA ASN A 386 -7.32 -0.03 -5.06
C ASN A 386 -7.62 1.18 -4.17
N ALA A 387 -8.78 1.11 -3.50
CA ALA A 387 -9.27 2.15 -2.62
C ALA A 387 -10.07 1.53 -1.47
N THR A 388 -9.86 2.03 -0.25
CA THR A 388 -10.69 1.70 0.92
C THR A 388 -11.37 2.98 1.39
N LEU A 389 -12.66 3.11 1.06
CA LEU A 389 -13.44 4.30 1.34
C LEU A 389 -14.79 3.93 1.98
N TRP A 390 -15.37 4.88 2.71
CA TRP A 390 -16.67 4.72 3.34
C TRP A 390 -17.78 4.59 2.31
N LYS A 391 -18.69 3.63 2.53
CA LYS A 391 -19.90 3.49 1.77
C LYS A 391 -20.91 4.54 2.25
N HIS A 392 -21.02 5.60 1.46
CA HIS A 392 -21.95 6.69 1.72
C HIS A 392 -23.28 6.48 1.00
N ALA A 393 -24.39 6.59 1.73
CA ALA A 393 -25.74 6.39 1.17
C ALA A 393 -26.19 7.55 0.26
N THR A 394 -25.63 8.75 0.46
CA THR A 394 -25.95 9.98 -0.27
C THR A 394 -24.69 10.81 -0.51
N GLY A 395 -24.82 11.87 -1.31
CA GLY A 395 -23.71 12.77 -1.61
C GLY A 395 -22.78 12.26 -2.72
N ASP A 396 -22.31 13.18 -3.56
CA ASP A 396 -21.32 12.89 -4.59
C ASP A 396 -19.88 13.10 -4.06
N TYR A 397 -18.88 12.86 -4.91
CA TYR A 397 -17.48 13.11 -4.57
C TYR A 397 -17.25 14.52 -3.97
N ARG A 398 -17.83 15.56 -4.56
CA ARG A 398 -17.60 16.95 -4.14
C ARG A 398 -18.21 17.24 -2.79
N PHE A 399 -19.37 16.64 -2.50
CA PHE A 399 -19.99 16.71 -1.18
C PHE A 399 -19.03 16.15 -0.10
N TRP A 400 -18.50 14.94 -0.32
CA TRP A 400 -17.62 14.27 0.66
C TRP A 400 -16.20 14.86 0.74
N GLN A 401 -15.71 15.47 -0.33
CA GLN A 401 -14.47 16.26 -0.28
C GLN A 401 -14.62 17.58 0.47
N GLY A 402 -15.84 18.10 0.58
CA GLY A 402 -16.15 19.28 1.37
C GLY A 402 -16.14 19.05 2.88
N VAL A 403 -16.73 20.01 3.59
CA VAL A 403 -17.04 19.89 5.02
C VAL A 403 -18.53 19.62 5.14
N VAL A 404 -18.88 18.41 5.60
CA VAL A 404 -20.25 17.94 5.73
C VAL A 404 -20.84 18.29 7.11
N PRO A 405 -22.18 18.25 7.27
CA PRO A 405 -22.82 18.44 8.57
C PRO A 405 -22.34 17.39 9.59
N GLY A 406 -21.92 17.83 10.78
CA GLY A 406 -21.49 16.96 11.89
C GLY A 406 -22.55 16.76 12.98
N ASP A 407 -23.80 17.06 12.68
CA ASP A 407 -24.95 16.95 13.59
C ASP A 407 -25.91 15.82 13.20
N LYS A 408 -25.53 14.98 12.23
CA LYS A 408 -26.32 13.86 11.69
C LYS A 408 -25.54 12.55 11.71
N SER A 409 -25.98 11.57 12.48
CA SER A 409 -25.28 10.27 12.56
C SER A 409 -25.34 9.47 11.26
N GLU A 410 -26.39 9.66 10.44
CA GLU A 410 -26.55 9.01 9.13
C GLU A 410 -25.41 9.34 8.13
N LEU A 411 -24.66 10.42 8.38
CA LEU A 411 -23.51 10.82 7.56
C LEU A 411 -22.19 10.22 8.04
N ILE A 412 -22.16 9.55 9.19
CA ILE A 412 -20.94 8.94 9.73
C ILE A 412 -20.70 7.59 9.05
N GLY A 413 -19.63 7.48 8.26
CA GLY A 413 -19.30 6.23 7.57
C GLY A 413 -19.03 5.06 8.52
N THR A 414 -19.81 3.98 8.40
CA THR A 414 -19.67 2.76 9.21
C THR A 414 -19.24 1.53 8.41
N GLU A 415 -19.50 1.53 7.11
CA GLU A 415 -19.19 0.42 6.21
C GLU A 415 -18.18 0.85 5.15
N ILE A 416 -17.34 -0.08 4.73
CA ILE A 416 -16.35 0.11 3.66
C ILE A 416 -16.88 -0.50 2.37
N VAL A 417 -16.65 0.16 1.24
CA VAL A 417 -16.99 -0.42 -0.07
C VAL A 417 -16.17 -1.71 -0.30
N PRO A 418 -16.80 -2.86 -0.61
CA PRO A 418 -16.11 -4.12 -0.79
C PRO A 418 -15.12 -4.11 -1.96
N TYR A 419 -14.11 -4.99 -1.91
CA TYR A 419 -13.13 -5.14 -2.98
C TYR A 419 -13.79 -5.34 -4.34
N ASP A 420 -14.83 -6.18 -4.44
CA ASP A 420 -15.51 -6.50 -5.70
C ASP A 420 -16.25 -5.33 -6.34
N GLU A 421 -16.50 -4.26 -5.60
CA GLU A 421 -17.18 -3.06 -6.08
C GLU A 421 -16.19 -1.96 -6.53
N ILE A 422 -14.87 -2.16 -6.37
CA ILE A 422 -13.87 -1.17 -6.82
C ILE A 422 -13.58 -1.30 -8.34
N PRO A 423 -13.26 -0.20 -9.05
CA PRO A 423 -12.93 -0.26 -10.48
C PRO A 423 -11.71 -1.14 -10.79
N LYS A 424 -11.86 -2.05 -11.75
CA LYS A 424 -10.82 -2.98 -12.20
C LYS A 424 -10.89 -3.22 -13.70
N VAL A 425 -9.73 -3.38 -14.34
CA VAL A 425 -9.60 -3.82 -15.72
C VAL A 425 -8.64 -5.00 -15.75
N ILE A 426 -9.10 -6.16 -16.19
CA ILE A 426 -8.32 -7.40 -16.24
C ILE A 426 -8.34 -7.89 -17.69
N ASP A 427 -7.17 -8.18 -18.24
CA ASP A 427 -6.96 -8.68 -19.61
C ASP A 427 -7.82 -7.98 -20.67
N PRO A 428 -7.75 -6.64 -20.78
CA PRO A 428 -8.57 -5.91 -21.74
C PRO A 428 -8.18 -6.29 -23.18
N PRO A 429 -9.14 -6.37 -24.12
CA PRO A 429 -8.85 -6.69 -25.52
C PRO A 429 -7.94 -5.66 -26.21
N GLN A 430 -7.83 -4.45 -25.65
CA GLN A 430 -6.88 -3.43 -26.06
C GLN A 430 -5.42 -3.92 -25.94
N GLY A 431 -5.14 -4.84 -25.01
CA GLY A 431 -3.82 -5.44 -24.78
C GLY A 431 -2.89 -4.59 -23.93
N TRP A 432 -3.41 -3.60 -23.21
CA TRP A 432 -2.64 -2.80 -22.26
C TRP A 432 -3.55 -2.15 -21.22
N VAL A 433 -2.97 -1.87 -20.05
CA VAL A 433 -3.51 -0.96 -19.04
C VAL A 433 -2.48 0.11 -18.67
N GLN A 434 -2.95 1.27 -18.25
CA GLN A 434 -2.11 2.41 -17.87
C GLN A 434 -2.73 3.21 -16.73
N ASN A 435 -1.90 3.94 -16.00
CA ASN A 435 -2.37 5.09 -15.24
C ASN A 435 -1.30 6.17 -15.12
N SER A 436 -1.73 7.43 -15.17
CA SER A 436 -0.89 8.61 -14.98
C SER A 436 -1.54 9.58 -13.99
N ASN A 437 -2.06 9.03 -12.88
CA ASN A 437 -2.81 9.70 -11.80
C ASN A 437 -4.17 10.29 -12.23
N ASP A 438 -4.62 9.94 -13.42
CA ASP A 438 -5.99 10.18 -13.87
C ASP A 438 -6.96 9.21 -13.20
N MET A 439 -8.24 9.58 -13.23
CA MET A 439 -9.33 8.74 -12.75
C MET A 439 -9.37 7.40 -13.52
N PRO A 440 -9.94 6.32 -12.94
CA PRO A 440 -9.74 4.96 -13.47
C PRO A 440 -10.30 4.71 -14.87
N TRP A 441 -11.14 5.61 -15.36
CA TRP A 441 -11.94 5.48 -16.58
C TRP A 441 -11.09 5.22 -17.83
N THR A 442 -9.91 5.83 -17.90
CA THR A 442 -8.97 5.69 -19.02
C THR A 442 -7.79 4.78 -18.72
N SER A 443 -7.98 3.83 -17.80
CA SER A 443 -6.98 2.79 -17.54
C SER A 443 -6.74 1.87 -18.74
N THR A 444 -7.65 1.82 -19.71
CA THR A 444 -7.40 1.30 -21.06
C THR A 444 -8.21 2.12 -22.08
N TYR A 445 -7.91 2.01 -23.39
CA TYR A 445 -8.63 2.77 -24.42
C TYR A 445 -8.85 2.00 -25.75
N PRO A 446 -10.08 1.97 -26.31
CA PRO A 446 -11.34 2.54 -25.79
C PRO A 446 -11.71 2.05 -24.38
N MET A 447 -12.36 2.91 -23.58
CA MET A 447 -12.64 2.65 -22.16
C MET A 447 -13.51 1.39 -21.97
N THR A 448 -13.20 0.61 -20.94
CA THR A 448 -13.98 -0.58 -20.54
C THR A 448 -14.79 -0.36 -19.27
N LEU A 449 -14.39 0.61 -18.45
CA LEU A 449 -15.10 1.00 -17.22
C LEU A 449 -16.21 1.99 -17.54
N ASP A 450 -17.39 1.74 -16.97
CA ASP A 450 -18.52 2.67 -17.00
C ASP A 450 -18.61 3.40 -15.65
N PRO A 451 -18.29 4.72 -15.60
CA PRO A 451 -18.34 5.49 -14.36
C PRO A 451 -19.69 5.43 -13.64
N ALA A 452 -20.79 5.24 -14.36
CA ALA A 452 -22.14 5.20 -13.78
C ALA A 452 -22.40 3.94 -12.93
N LYS A 453 -21.53 2.94 -13.00
CA LYS A 453 -21.65 1.68 -12.24
C LYS A 453 -20.93 1.69 -10.88
N PHE A 454 -20.20 2.76 -10.57
CA PHE A 454 -19.39 2.85 -9.36
C PHE A 454 -19.94 3.89 -8.39
N ALA A 455 -19.70 3.68 -7.09
CA ALA A 455 -20.10 4.63 -6.06
C ALA A 455 -19.47 6.01 -6.29
N ALA A 456 -20.21 7.07 -5.96
CA ALA A 456 -19.82 8.44 -6.26
C ALA A 456 -18.52 8.91 -5.56
N GLY A 457 -18.02 8.19 -4.55
CA GLY A 457 -16.79 8.51 -3.82
C GLY A 457 -15.49 8.03 -4.46
N PHE A 458 -15.54 7.22 -5.52
CA PHE A 458 -14.34 6.62 -6.12
C PHE A 458 -13.50 7.58 -6.96
N ALA A 459 -14.10 8.58 -7.60
CA ALA A 459 -13.36 9.38 -8.56
C ALA A 459 -13.83 10.83 -8.55
N ALA A 460 -12.88 11.76 -8.52
CA ALA A 460 -13.17 13.15 -8.74
C ALA A 460 -13.73 13.37 -10.16
N PRO A 461 -14.63 14.34 -10.36
CA PRO A 461 -15.04 14.78 -11.69
C PRO A 461 -13.91 15.57 -12.35
N GLN A 462 -12.91 14.85 -12.86
CA GLN A 462 -11.69 15.38 -13.46
C GLN A 462 -11.55 14.90 -14.91
N GLY A 463 -11.06 15.78 -15.78
CA GLY A 463 -10.64 15.40 -17.14
C GLY A 463 -9.31 14.67 -17.16
N ILE A 464 -8.95 14.13 -18.32
CA ILE A 464 -7.69 13.41 -18.52
C ILE A 464 -6.54 14.43 -18.63
N THR A 465 -5.49 14.27 -17.83
CA THR A 465 -4.30 15.14 -17.91
C THR A 465 -3.57 14.99 -19.24
N GLN A 466 -2.81 15.99 -19.67
CA GLN A 466 -2.00 15.87 -20.90
C GLN A 466 -0.99 14.72 -20.83
N ARG A 467 -0.46 14.43 -19.64
CA ARG A 467 0.44 13.29 -19.40
C ARG A 467 -0.27 11.95 -19.62
N ALA A 468 -1.46 11.78 -19.05
CA ALA A 468 -2.28 10.59 -19.28
C ALA A 468 -2.68 10.44 -20.77
N GLN A 469 -3.10 11.53 -21.42
CA GLN A 469 -3.39 11.52 -22.86
C GLN A 469 -2.18 11.09 -23.70
N ARG A 470 -0.97 11.50 -23.31
CA ARG A 470 0.27 11.10 -24.00
C ARG A 470 0.54 9.60 -23.84
N GLY A 471 0.38 9.05 -22.63
CA GLY A 471 0.52 7.61 -22.38
C GLY A 471 -0.47 6.78 -23.21
N ILE A 472 -1.75 7.15 -23.16
CA ILE A 472 -2.81 6.52 -23.97
C ILE A 472 -2.47 6.57 -25.46
N ARG A 473 -2.01 7.72 -25.97
CA ARG A 473 -1.63 7.87 -27.38
C ARG A 473 -0.49 6.91 -27.74
N ILE A 474 0.57 6.84 -26.95
CA ILE A 474 1.70 5.93 -27.18
C ILE A 474 1.21 4.47 -27.26
N LEU A 475 0.44 4.04 -26.27
CA LEU A 475 -0.05 2.66 -26.18
C LEU A 475 -1.09 2.31 -27.27
N SER A 476 -1.88 3.28 -27.71
CA SER A 476 -2.93 3.08 -28.71
C SER A 476 -2.41 3.14 -30.16
N THR A 477 -1.37 3.92 -30.42
CA THR A 477 -0.89 4.18 -31.80
C THR A 477 0.45 3.55 -32.11
N ALA A 478 0.98 2.68 -31.25
CA ALA A 478 2.20 1.94 -31.54
C ALA A 478 2.01 1.12 -32.84
N PRO A 479 2.78 1.39 -33.91
CA PRO A 479 2.60 0.72 -35.20
C PRO A 479 3.10 -0.72 -35.19
N GLU A 480 4.04 -1.02 -34.28
CA GLU A 480 4.66 -2.32 -34.09
C GLU A 480 4.44 -2.80 -32.66
N LYS A 481 4.66 -4.10 -32.44
CA LYS A 481 4.67 -4.65 -31.08
C LYS A 481 5.85 -4.05 -30.30
N MET A 482 5.62 -3.69 -29.04
CA MET A 482 6.61 -3.05 -28.18
C MET A 482 7.74 -4.01 -27.81
N THR A 483 8.97 -3.52 -27.83
CA THR A 483 10.17 -4.15 -27.29
C THR A 483 10.42 -3.69 -25.86
N PHE A 484 11.42 -4.27 -25.19
CA PHE A 484 11.84 -3.79 -23.87
C PHE A 484 12.65 -2.49 -24.00
N GLU A 485 13.48 -2.41 -25.04
CA GLU A 485 14.15 -1.20 -25.53
C GLU A 485 13.12 -0.20 -26.09
#